data_AF-A0A350V3B9-F1
#
_entry.id   AF-A0A350V3B9-F1
#
_cell.length_a   1.000
_cell.length_b   1.000
_cell.length_c   1.000
_cell.angle_alpha   90.00
_cell.angle_beta   90.00
_cell.angle_gamma   90.00
#
_symmetry.space_group_name_H-M   'P 1'
#
loop_
_entity.id
_entity.type
_entity.pdbx_description
1 polymer ?
#
loop_
_entity_poly.entity_id
_entity_poly.type
_entity_poly.pdbx_seq_one_letter_code
_entity_poly.pdbx_strand_id
1 'polypeptide(L)'
;EPYSVIRFPQGVFVIKPFNPQLFNPERAILMLILFISVVIVILYFLLRNLFSPLKDLSAAVVSIGEGNYDVKLPKGRKDELGELADSIGVMSDKINSSIKSKEQLLIDVSHELRSPLTRIKLGLEVGSSKEKLEEDVIEMEKMITDLLE
;
A
#
# COMPACT_ATOMS: atom_id res chain seq x y z
N GLU A 1 -41.08 39.75 -45.83
CA GLU A 1 -40.34 39.06 -44.75
C GLU A 1 -39.44 37.98 -45.38
N PRO A 2 -38.13 37.90 -45.08
CA PRO A 2 -37.20 37.13 -45.90
C PRO A 2 -37.13 35.67 -45.42
N TYR A 3 -38.23 34.93 -45.58
CA TYR A 3 -38.22 33.48 -45.46
C TYR A 3 -38.04 32.90 -46.86
N SER A 4 -36.95 32.17 -47.09
CA SER A 4 -36.81 31.35 -48.30
C SER A 4 -37.62 30.07 -48.11
N VAL A 5 -38.71 29.98 -48.85
CA VAL A 5 -39.62 28.83 -48.82
C VAL A 5 -39.30 27.96 -50.03
N ILE A 6 -38.83 26.73 -49.81
CA ILE A 6 -38.60 25.76 -50.88
C ILE A 6 -39.80 24.81 -50.89
N ARG A 7 -40.57 24.84 -51.98
CA ARG A 7 -41.77 24.00 -52.14
C ARG A 7 -41.41 22.76 -52.97
N PHE A 8 -41.54 21.60 -52.34
CA PHE A 8 -41.41 20.30 -53.01
C PHE A 8 -42.79 19.67 -53.22
N PRO A 9 -42.93 18.66 -54.10
CA PRO A 9 -44.20 17.98 -54.36
C PRO A 9 -44.84 17.35 -53.10
N GLN A 10 -44.03 17.12 -52.06
CA GLN A 10 -44.42 16.41 -50.83
C GLN A 10 -44.50 17.32 -49.59
N GLY A 11 -44.34 18.63 -49.74
CA GLY A 11 -44.45 19.57 -48.61
C GLY A 11 -43.70 20.89 -48.81
N VAL A 12 -43.97 21.83 -47.89
CA VAL A 12 -43.33 23.15 -47.86
C VAL A 12 -42.30 23.16 -46.73
N PHE A 13 -41.03 23.35 -47.06
CA PHE A 13 -39.97 23.58 -46.07
C PHE A 13 -39.71 25.08 -45.93
N VAL A 14 -39.88 25.60 -44.72
CA VAL A 14 -39.55 26.99 -44.37
C VAL A 14 -38.14 27.00 -43.81
N ILE A 15 -37.18 27.56 -44.56
CA ILE A 15 -35.82 27.75 -44.06
C ILE A 15 -35.84 29.06 -43.26
N LYS A 16 -35.83 28.93 -41.93
CA LYS A 16 -35.69 30.08 -41.04
C LYS A 16 -34.24 30.58 -41.14
N PRO A 17 -33.98 31.84 -41.55
CA PRO A 17 -32.62 32.34 -41.62
C PRO A 17 -31.96 32.26 -40.25
N PHE A 18 -30.72 31.78 -40.19
CA PHE A 18 -29.90 31.84 -38.99
C PHE A 18 -29.84 33.31 -38.56
N ASN A 19 -30.35 33.63 -37.37
CA ASN A 19 -30.36 34.99 -36.87
C ASN A 19 -29.08 35.22 -36.03
N PRO A 20 -28.02 35.85 -36.58
CA PRO A 20 -26.75 36.03 -35.87
C PRO A 20 -26.86 36.97 -34.67
N GLN A 21 -27.96 37.73 -34.53
CA GLN A 21 -28.18 38.65 -33.39
C GLN A 21 -28.47 37.93 -32.07
N LEU A 22 -28.77 36.62 -32.10
CA LEU A 22 -28.86 35.79 -30.89
C LEU A 22 -27.46 35.41 -30.36
N PHE A 23 -26.43 35.49 -31.20
CA PHE A 23 -25.05 35.13 -30.87
C PHE A 23 -24.29 36.37 -30.39
N ASN A 24 -24.23 36.56 -29.07
CA ASN A 24 -23.39 37.59 -28.47
C ASN A 24 -21.98 37.02 -28.26
N PRO A 25 -20.97 37.38 -29.07
CA PRO A 25 -19.65 36.75 -29.01
C PRO A 25 -18.96 36.95 -27.65
N GLU A 26 -19.19 38.09 -27.00
CA GLU A 26 -18.67 38.36 -25.65
C GLU A 26 -19.23 37.39 -24.60
N ARG A 27 -20.54 37.09 -24.66
CA ARG A 27 -21.17 36.12 -23.76
C ARG A 27 -20.65 34.71 -24.03
N ALA A 28 -20.41 34.36 -25.30
CA ALA A 28 -19.84 33.06 -25.67
C ALA A 28 -18.42 32.88 -25.12
N ILE A 29 -17.58 33.92 -25.19
CA ILE A 29 -16.22 33.90 -24.63
C ILE A 29 -16.27 33.77 -23.09
N LEU A 30 -17.14 34.51 -22.42
CA LEU A 30 -17.31 34.40 -20.96
C LEU A 30 -17.76 33.00 -20.54
N MET A 31 -18.71 32.39 -21.27
CA MET A 31 -19.14 31.02 -21.02
C MET A 31 -18.01 30.00 -21.24
N LEU A 32 -17.17 30.20 -22.26
CA LEU A 32 -16.01 29.34 -22.53
C LEU A 32 -14.99 29.43 -21.40
N ILE A 33 -14.65 30.64 -20.95
CA ILE A 33 -13.72 30.86 -19.83
C ILE A 33 -14.28 30.21 -18.55
N LEU A 34 -15.57 30.41 -18.27
CA LEU A 34 -16.23 29.80 -17.12
C LEU A 34 -16.16 28.27 -17.20
N PHE A 35 -16.48 27.69 -18.36
CA PHE A 35 -16.40 26.25 -18.57
C PHE A 35 -14.99 25.71 -18.34
N ILE A 36 -13.96 26.33 -18.92
CA ILE A 36 -12.55 25.95 -18.73
C ILE A 36 -12.17 26.05 -17.25
N SER A 37 -12.57 27.12 -16.56
CA SER A 37 -12.28 27.30 -15.14
C SER A 37 -12.87 26.18 -14.28
N VAL A 38 -14.11 25.76 -14.56
CA VAL A 38 -14.77 24.66 -13.86
C VAL A 38 -14.04 23.34 -14.12
N VAL A 39 -13.64 23.07 -15.36
CA VAL A 39 -12.89 21.85 -15.71
C VAL A 39 -11.55 21.81 -14.97
N ILE A 40 -10.82 22.92 -14.89
CA ILE A 40 -9.54 23.00 -14.17
C ILE A 40 -9.75 22.72 -12.68
N VAL A 41 -10.78 23.30 -12.06
CA VAL A 41 -11.09 23.07 -10.65
C VAL A 41 -11.40 21.59 -10.40
N ILE A 42 -12.26 20.98 -11.22
CA ILE A 42 -12.59 19.55 -11.11
C ILE A 42 -11.34 18.68 -11.25
N LEU A 43 -10.49 18.95 -12.26
CA LEU A 43 -9.26 18.20 -12.49
C LEU A 43 -8.29 18.33 -11.31
N TYR A 44 -8.14 19.54 -10.75
CA TYR A 44 -7.32 19.78 -9.58
C TYR A 44 -7.78 18.92 -8.38
N PHE A 45 -9.08 18.88 -8.10
CA PHE A 45 -9.64 18.05 -7.03
C PHE A 45 -9.44 16.55 -7.30
N LEU A 46 -9.63 16.07 -8.53
CA LEU A 46 -9.36 14.67 -8.90
C LEU A 46 -7.90 14.29 -8.67
N LEU A 47 -6.97 15.08 -9.19
CA LEU A 47 -5.54 14.84 -9.04
C LEU A 47 -5.17 14.82 -7.55
N ARG A 48 -5.65 15.78 -6.77
CA ARG A 48 -5.37 15.83 -5.33
C ARG A 48 -5.90 14.59 -4.60
N ASN A 49 -7.08 14.10 -4.97
CA ASN A 49 -7.68 12.89 -4.38
C ASN A 49 -6.96 11.59 -4.78
N LEU A 50 -6.22 11.58 -5.89
CA LEU A 50 -5.44 10.41 -6.34
C LEU A 50 -3.99 10.44 -5.84
N PHE A 51 -3.30 11.57 -5.95
CA PHE A 51 -1.88 11.68 -5.64
C PHE A 51 -1.58 11.76 -4.14
N SER A 52 -2.48 12.35 -3.34
CA SER A 52 -2.30 12.42 -1.88
C SER A 52 -2.19 11.04 -1.24
N PRO A 53 -3.17 10.12 -1.41
CA PRO A 53 -3.09 8.79 -0.79
C PRO A 53 -1.93 7.96 -1.34
N LEU A 54 -1.56 8.12 -2.62
CA LEU A 54 -0.39 7.43 -3.17
C LEU A 54 0.92 7.80 -2.44
N LYS A 55 1.07 9.08 -2.07
CA LYS A 55 2.23 9.54 -1.31
C LYS A 55 2.27 8.91 0.09
N ASP A 56 1.11 8.82 0.74
CA ASP A 56 0.99 8.22 2.07
C ASP A 56 1.29 6.72 2.04
N LEU A 57 0.79 6.00 1.03
CA LEU A 57 1.10 4.58 0.82
C LEU A 57 2.60 4.37 0.54
N SER A 58 3.20 5.22 -0.31
CA SER A 58 4.64 5.14 -0.58
C SER A 58 5.47 5.37 0.69
N ALA A 59 5.10 6.35 1.52
CA ALA A 59 5.78 6.60 2.78
C ALA A 59 5.64 5.43 3.76
N ALA A 60 4.46 4.80 3.82
CA ALA A 60 4.23 3.62 4.65
C ALA A 60 5.12 2.44 4.22
N VAL A 61 5.23 2.16 2.92
CA VAL A 61 6.09 1.08 2.41
C VAL A 61 7.56 1.34 2.72
N VAL A 62 8.04 2.58 2.59
CA VAL A 62 9.41 2.94 3.00
C VAL A 62 9.61 2.70 4.49
N SER A 63 8.65 3.09 5.33
CA SER A 63 8.73 2.89 6.78
C SER A 63 8.76 1.40 7.17
N ILE A 64 7.98 0.56 6.49
CA ILE A 64 8.06 -0.91 6.63
C ILE A 64 9.47 -1.41 6.29
N GLY A 65 10.04 -0.92 5.19
CA GLY A 65 11.41 -1.25 4.77
C GLY A 65 12.50 -0.84 5.77
N GLU A 66 12.24 0.21 6.55
CA GLU A 66 13.11 0.69 7.64
C GLU A 66 12.89 -0.07 8.96
N GLY A 67 11.98 -1.05 9.00
CA GLY A 67 11.72 -1.89 10.17
C GLY A 67 10.57 -1.41 11.06
N ASN A 68 9.83 -0.37 10.66
CA ASN A 68 8.62 0.04 11.36
C ASN A 68 7.39 -0.64 10.74
N TYR A 69 6.90 -1.68 11.42
CA TYR A 69 5.73 -2.44 10.95
C TYR A 69 4.38 -1.90 11.43
N ASP A 70 4.36 -0.92 12.34
CA ASP A 70 3.13 -0.29 12.84
C ASP A 70 2.78 0.96 12.01
N VAL A 71 2.49 0.74 10.73
CA VAL A 71 2.15 1.82 9.80
C VAL A 71 0.66 2.10 9.77
N LYS A 72 0.30 3.39 9.82
CA LYS A 72 -1.07 3.86 9.68
C LYS A 72 -1.39 4.10 8.21
N LEU A 73 -2.13 3.17 7.62
CA LEU A 73 -2.60 3.27 6.24
C LEU A 73 -3.96 3.98 6.17
N PRO A 74 -4.26 4.71 5.07
CA PRO A 74 -5.56 5.35 4.88
C PRO A 74 -6.70 4.32 4.92
N LYS A 75 -7.67 4.49 5.81
CA LYS A 75 -8.82 3.57 5.98
C LYS A 75 -10.09 4.15 5.37
N GLY A 76 -11.00 3.27 4.92
CA GLY A 76 -12.37 3.64 4.54
C GLY A 76 -12.56 4.04 3.07
N ARG A 77 -11.52 3.93 2.25
CA ARG A 77 -11.61 4.09 0.80
C ARG A 77 -11.99 2.74 0.17
N LYS A 78 -12.98 2.72 -0.72
CA LYS A 78 -13.58 1.48 -1.30
C LYS A 78 -13.23 1.29 -2.78
N ASP A 79 -12.03 1.67 -3.15
CA ASP A 79 -11.53 1.57 -4.53
C ASP A 79 -10.15 0.91 -4.52
N GLU A 80 -9.47 0.89 -5.66
CA GLU A 80 -8.21 0.19 -5.88
C GLU A 80 -7.08 0.66 -4.95
N LEU A 81 -7.05 1.94 -4.54
CA LEU A 81 -6.04 2.39 -3.58
C LEU A 81 -6.38 1.97 -2.15
N GLY A 82 -7.67 1.79 -1.83
CA GLY A 82 -8.10 1.20 -0.57
C GLY A 82 -7.69 -0.27 -0.48
N GLU A 83 -7.93 -1.03 -1.54
CA GLU A 83 -7.49 -2.44 -1.62
C GLU A 83 -5.96 -2.57 -1.55
N LEU A 84 -5.22 -1.65 -2.17
CA LEU A 84 -3.77 -1.58 -2.05
C LEU A 84 -3.33 -1.26 -0.61
N ALA A 85 -4.01 -0.32 0.05
CA ALA A 85 -3.75 -0.01 1.46
C ALA A 85 -3.95 -1.25 2.35
N ASP A 86 -5.05 -1.96 2.18
CA ASP A 86 -5.33 -3.19 2.94
C ASP A 86 -4.27 -4.27 2.67
N SER A 87 -3.88 -4.44 1.41
CA SER A 87 -2.84 -5.40 1.01
C SER A 87 -1.46 -5.08 1.62
N ILE A 88 -1.07 -3.80 1.66
CA ILE A 88 0.16 -3.35 2.33
C ILE A 88 0.07 -3.59 3.84
N GLY A 89 -1.11 -3.37 4.45
CA GLY A 89 -1.33 -3.65 5.87
C GLY A 89 -1.12 -5.12 6.21
N VAL A 90 -1.76 -6.02 5.45
CA VAL A 90 -1.59 -7.48 5.61
C VAL A 90 -0.13 -7.90 5.42
N MET A 91 0.57 -7.31 4.45
CA MET A 91 2.00 -7.55 4.24
C MET A 91 2.82 -7.14 5.48
N SER A 92 2.58 -5.95 6.02
CA SER A 92 3.27 -5.44 7.22
C SER A 92 3.07 -6.37 8.41
N ASP A 93 1.83 -6.79 8.66
CA ASP A 93 1.48 -7.69 9.77
C ASP A 93 2.16 -9.07 9.62
N LYS A 94 2.23 -9.58 8.38
CA LYS A 94 2.89 -10.86 8.09
C LYS A 94 4.41 -10.79 8.28
N ILE A 95 5.03 -9.66 7.92
CA ILE A 95 6.47 -9.44 8.17
C ILE A 95 6.72 -9.34 9.68
N ASN A 96 5.94 -8.52 10.39
CA ASN A 96 6.06 -8.33 11.84
C ASN A 96 5.93 -9.66 12.60
N SER A 97 4.89 -10.44 12.27
CA SER A 97 4.68 -11.76 12.89
C SER A 97 5.82 -12.73 12.61
N SER A 98 6.34 -12.75 11.38
CA SER A 98 7.49 -13.60 11.03
C SER A 98 8.76 -13.24 11.80
N ILE A 99 9.00 -11.94 12.02
CA ILE A 99 10.14 -11.47 12.83
C ILE A 99 9.97 -11.86 14.28
N LYS A 100 8.79 -11.61 14.87
CA LYS A 100 8.49 -12.02 16.26
C LYS A 100 8.65 -13.52 16.47
N SER A 101 8.23 -14.34 15.51
CA SER A 101 8.42 -15.79 15.60
C SER A 101 9.90 -16.17 15.59
N LYS A 102 10.73 -15.50 14.78
CA LYS A 102 12.19 -15.71 14.77
C LYS A 102 12.83 -15.27 16.08
N GLU A 103 12.44 -14.13 16.62
CA GLU A 103 12.93 -13.64 17.93
C GLU A 103 12.58 -14.62 19.05
N GLN A 104 11.33 -15.13 19.06
CA GLN A 104 10.89 -16.11 20.04
C GLN A 104 11.70 -17.41 19.93
N LEU A 105 11.91 -17.90 18.70
CA LEU A 105 12.75 -19.08 18.47
C LEU A 105 14.17 -18.87 19.04
N LEU A 106 14.80 -17.73 18.78
CA LEU A 106 16.15 -17.44 19.30
C LEU A 106 16.19 -17.41 20.85
N ILE A 107 15.12 -16.90 21.48
CA ILE A 107 14.97 -16.91 22.93
C ILE A 107 14.88 -18.36 23.45
N ASP A 108 14.02 -19.17 22.84
CA ASP A 108 13.79 -20.55 23.24
C ASP A 108 15.08 -21.39 23.10
N VAL A 109 15.78 -21.26 21.97
CA VAL A 109 17.08 -21.91 21.73
C VAL A 109 18.12 -21.47 22.77
N SER A 110 18.17 -20.17 23.09
CA SER A 110 19.10 -19.67 24.11
C SER A 110 18.82 -20.25 25.50
N HIS A 111 17.55 -20.51 25.83
CA HIS A 111 17.17 -21.14 27.08
C HIS A 111 17.57 -22.61 27.12
N GLU A 112 17.32 -23.35 26.05
CA GLU A 112 17.67 -24.78 25.96
C GLU A 112 19.18 -24.99 25.99
N LEU A 113 19.97 -24.19 25.27
CA LEU A 113 21.44 -24.26 25.26
C LEU A 113 22.08 -23.86 26.60
N ARG A 114 21.41 -23.04 27.43
CA ARG A 114 21.94 -22.64 28.73
C ARG A 114 22.10 -23.83 29.68
N SER A 115 21.19 -24.81 29.61
CA SER A 115 21.21 -26.00 30.47
C SER A 115 22.46 -26.86 30.29
N PRO A 116 22.78 -27.42 29.09
CA PRO A 116 24.00 -28.19 28.87
C PRO A 116 25.26 -27.36 29.09
N LEU A 117 25.26 -26.07 28.71
CA LEU A 117 26.41 -25.19 28.97
C LEU A 117 26.70 -25.05 30.48
N THR A 118 25.66 -24.96 31.30
CA THR A 118 25.80 -24.91 32.76
C THR A 118 26.35 -26.24 33.29
N ARG A 119 25.88 -27.38 32.76
CA ARG A 119 26.38 -28.71 33.15
C ARG A 119 27.84 -28.90 32.79
N ILE A 120 28.26 -28.50 31.60
CA ILE A 120 29.68 -28.51 31.17
C ILE A 120 30.52 -27.66 32.11
N LYS A 121 30.08 -26.43 32.41
CA LYS A 121 30.84 -25.52 33.29
C LYS A 121 31.02 -26.11 34.69
N LEU A 122 29.94 -26.62 35.28
CA LEU A 122 30.01 -27.30 36.58
C LEU A 122 30.92 -28.53 36.50
N GLY A 123 30.78 -29.33 35.45
CA GLY A 123 31.60 -30.53 35.24
C GLY A 123 33.09 -30.23 35.20
N LEU A 124 33.50 -29.12 34.56
CA LEU A 124 34.88 -28.65 34.57
C LEU A 124 35.37 -28.20 35.95
N GLU A 125 34.50 -27.57 36.76
CA GLU A 125 34.83 -27.10 38.11
C GLU A 125 35.02 -28.27 39.11
N VAL A 126 34.22 -29.34 39.00
CA VAL A 126 34.32 -30.52 39.89
C VAL A 126 35.18 -31.67 39.32
N GLY A 127 35.83 -31.49 38.16
CA GLY A 127 36.73 -32.49 37.58
C GLY A 127 36.00 -33.72 37.02
N SER A 128 34.86 -33.52 36.36
CA SER A 128 34.08 -34.58 35.72
C SER A 128 34.84 -35.24 34.57
N SER A 129 34.55 -36.53 34.32
CA SER A 129 35.15 -37.29 33.23
C SER A 129 34.90 -36.64 31.88
N LYS A 130 35.91 -36.73 30.99
CA LYS A 130 35.84 -36.21 29.63
C LYS A 130 34.63 -36.75 28.86
N GLU A 131 34.27 -38.03 29.04
CA GLU A 131 33.08 -38.61 28.39
C GLU A 131 31.78 -37.84 28.72
N LYS A 132 31.58 -37.38 29.96
CA LYS A 132 30.35 -36.66 30.34
C LYS A 132 30.27 -35.27 29.71
N LEU A 133 31.41 -34.60 29.59
CA LEU A 133 31.48 -33.30 28.94
C LEU A 133 31.27 -33.42 27.43
N GLU A 134 31.79 -34.49 26.81
CA GLU A 134 31.54 -34.81 25.41
C GLU A 134 30.06 -35.14 25.14
N GLU A 135 29.39 -35.83 26.06
CA GLU A 135 27.96 -36.12 25.96
C GLU A 135 27.10 -34.85 25.94
N ASP A 136 27.36 -33.90 26.86
CA ASP A 136 26.65 -32.60 26.88
C ASP A 136 26.90 -31.77 25.59
N VAL A 137 28.09 -31.87 24.99
CA VAL A 137 28.40 -31.20 23.71
C VAL A 137 27.64 -31.86 22.56
N ILE A 138 27.60 -33.20 22.50
CA ILE A 138 26.84 -33.94 21.49
C ILE A 138 25.33 -33.62 21.61
N GLU A 139 24.81 -33.46 22.83
CA GLU A 139 23.42 -33.03 23.05
C GLU A 139 23.17 -31.63 22.45
N MET A 140 24.09 -30.67 22.66
CA MET A 140 24.01 -29.34 22.03
C MET A 140 24.08 -29.40 20.50
N GLU A 141 24.98 -30.20 19.93
CA GLU A 141 25.09 -30.39 18.47
C GLU A 141 23.82 -31.00 17.89
N LYS A 142 23.21 -31.95 18.60
CA LYS A 142 21.92 -32.54 18.19
C LYS A 142 20.81 -31.50 18.20
N MET A 143 20.67 -30.70 19.27
CA MET A 143 19.68 -29.62 19.32
C MET A 143 19.87 -28.60 18.19
N ILE A 144 21.12 -28.24 17.85
CA ILE A 144 21.40 -27.34 16.71
C ILE A 144 20.98 -27.98 15.39
N THR A 145 21.22 -29.29 15.23
CA THR A 145 20.84 -30.03 14.02
C THR A 145 19.31 -30.07 13.86
N ASP A 146 18.59 -30.37 14.94
CA ASP A 146 17.12 -30.40 14.97
C ASP A 146 16.48 -29.02 14.65
N LEU A 147 17.22 -27.93 14.84
CA LEU A 147 16.78 -26.56 14.48
C LEU A 147 17.04 -26.18 13.02
N LEU A 148 17.94 -26.88 12.34
CA LEU A 148 18.34 -26.59 10.95
C LEU A 148 17.60 -27.45 9.91
N GLU A 149 16.97 -28.55 10.33
CA GLU A 149 16.04 -29.37 9.52
C GLU A 149 14.60 -28.82 9.55
#